data_AF-A0A1Q6YMY4-F1
#
_entry.id   AF-A0A1Q6YMY4-F1
#
_cell.length_a   1.000
_cell.length_b   1.000
_cell.length_c   1.000
_cell.angle_alpha   90.00
_cell.angle_beta   90.00
_cell.angle_gamma   90.00
#
_symmetry.space_group_name_H-M   'P 1'
#
loop_
_entity.id
_entity.type
_entity.pdbx_description
1 polymer ?
#
loop_
_entity_poly.entity_id
_entity_poly.type
_entity_poly.pdbx_seq_one_letter_code
_entity_poly.pdbx_strand_id
1 'polypeptide(L)'
;MNQRGFTLTELIVALAVLGMILGGVYTLQQQSLYSYMMGSAKVEAQQNARVALDLMVRELRSATSVTGVQSLALTYRDSNGAVTGAPANVANIMIAITTQPQAANPCAASALNQKMIVQDQVRLRNML
;
A
#
# COMPACT_ATOMS: atom_id res chain seq x y z
N MET A 1 57.10 5.10 -56.13
CA MET A 1 55.67 5.18 -55.74
C MET A 1 55.07 3.80 -55.98
N ASN A 2 54.96 2.97 -54.93
CA ASN A 2 54.40 1.62 -55.05
C ASN A 2 52.93 1.65 -54.62
N GLN A 3 52.04 1.99 -55.56
CA GLN A 3 50.60 1.83 -55.39
C GLN A 3 50.27 0.36 -55.67
N ARG A 4 50.32 -0.49 -54.64
CA ARG A 4 49.83 -1.86 -54.74
C ARG A 4 48.30 -1.80 -54.78
N GLY A 5 47.71 -2.19 -55.91
CA GLY A 5 46.26 -2.33 -56.06
C GLY A 5 45.72 -3.48 -55.20
N PHE A 6 44.49 -3.33 -54.73
CA PHE A 6 43.76 -4.37 -53.99
C PHE A 6 43.59 -5.62 -54.83
N THR A 7 43.88 -6.79 -54.25
CA THR A 7 43.58 -8.08 -54.90
C THR A 7 42.14 -8.50 -54.60
N LEU A 8 41.48 -9.18 -55.55
CA LEU A 8 40.11 -9.67 -55.35
C LEU A 8 39.98 -10.60 -54.13
N THR A 9 41.03 -11.38 -53.87
CA THR A 9 41.10 -12.32 -52.74
C THR A 9 41.10 -11.60 -51.40
N GLU A 10 41.83 -10.50 -51.29
CA GLU A 10 41.91 -9.68 -50.07
C GLU A 10 40.55 -9.03 -49.75
N LEU A 11 39.80 -8.64 -50.78
CA LEU A 11 38.46 -8.06 -50.63
C LEU A 11 37.43 -9.10 -50.14
N ILE A 12 37.50 -10.34 -50.62
CA ILE A 12 36.62 -11.43 -50.15
C ILE A 12 36.89 -11.78 -48.68
N VAL A 13 38.16 -11.85 -48.29
CA VAL A 13 38.54 -12.11 -46.88
C VAL A 13 38.10 -10.96 -45.97
N ALA A 14 38.30 -9.71 -46.39
CA ALA A 14 37.86 -8.54 -45.63
C ALA A 14 36.34 -8.52 -45.42
N LEU A 15 35.55 -8.83 -46.45
CA LEU A 15 34.09 -8.92 -46.35
C LEU A 15 33.63 -10.07 -45.45
N ALA A 16 34.30 -11.23 -45.51
CA ALA A 16 33.98 -12.36 -44.64
C ALA A 16 34.18 -12.02 -43.16
N VAL A 17 35.29 -11.34 -42.82
CA VAL A 17 35.58 -10.90 -41.45
C VAL A 17 34.60 -9.80 -41.02
N LEU A 18 34.30 -8.83 -41.90
CA LEU A 18 33.32 -7.78 -41.63
C LEU A 18 31.93 -8.36 -41.32
N GLY A 19 31.46 -9.31 -42.13
CA GLY A 19 30.17 -9.98 -41.92
C GLY A 19 30.13 -10.75 -40.60
N MET A 20 31.22 -11.43 -40.24
CA MET A 20 31.33 -12.12 -38.96
C MET A 20 31.24 -11.15 -37.78
N ILE A 21 31.95 -10.02 -37.85
CA ILE A 21 31.93 -8.99 -36.79
C ILE A 21 30.54 -8.38 -36.66
N LEU A 22 29.93 -7.95 -37.78
CA LEU A 22 28.59 -7.35 -37.78
C LEU A 22 27.52 -8.32 -37.28
N GLY A 23 27.63 -9.60 -37.64
CA GLY A 23 26.76 -10.65 -37.11
C GLY A 23 26.84 -10.78 -35.60
N GLY A 24 28.05 -10.74 -35.02
CA GLY A 24 28.26 -10.76 -33.57
C GLY A 24 27.75 -9.51 -32.85
N VAL A 25 27.92 -8.32 -33.44
CA VAL A 25 27.41 -7.06 -32.86
C VAL A 25 25.89 -7.02 -32.87
N TYR A 26 25.26 -7.53 -33.93
CA TYR A 26 23.81 -7.54 -34.06
C TYR A 26 23.13 -8.41 -32.99
N THR A 27 23.68 -9.58 -32.68
CA THR A 27 23.14 -10.44 -31.61
C THR A 27 23.26 -9.79 -30.24
N LEU A 28 24.38 -9.13 -29.93
CA LEU A 28 24.58 -8.38 -28.69
C LEU A 28 23.62 -7.20 -28.55
N GLN A 29 23.33 -6.50 -29.64
CA GLN A 29 22.38 -5.38 -29.64
C GLN A 29 20.96 -5.86 -29.33
N GLN A 30 20.51 -6.93 -29.98
CA GLN A 30 19.20 -7.53 -29.69
C GLN A 30 19.10 -7.98 -28.24
N GLN A 31 20.14 -8.63 -27.71
CA GLN A 31 20.17 -9.10 -26.33
C GLN A 31 20.10 -7.94 -25.32
N SER A 32 20.72 -6.80 -25.63
CA SER A 32 20.71 -5.60 -24.80
C SER A 32 19.31 -4.97 -24.71
N LEU A 33 18.57 -4.93 -25.83
CA LEU A 33 17.18 -4.47 -25.86
C LEU A 33 16.26 -5.36 -25.01
N TYR A 34 16.36 -6.69 -25.16
CA TYR A 34 15.58 -7.63 -24.35
C TYR A 34 15.94 -7.56 -22.86
N SER A 35 17.23 -7.44 -22.53
CA SER A 35 17.69 -7.30 -21.15
C SER A 35 17.21 -6.01 -20.50
N TYR A 36 17.12 -4.92 -21.26
CA TYR A 36 16.61 -3.65 -20.76
C TYR A 36 15.11 -3.73 -20.44
N MET A 37 14.30 -4.28 -21.34
CA MET A 37 12.86 -4.44 -21.11
C MET A 37 12.54 -5.39 -19.95
N MET A 38 13.27 -6.50 -19.83
CA MET A 38 13.06 -7.45 -18.74
C MET A 38 13.61 -6.93 -17.40
N GLY A 39 14.70 -6.17 -17.44
CA GLY A 39 15.28 -5.51 -16.27
C GLY A 39 14.37 -4.40 -15.73
N SER A 40 13.85 -3.53 -16.60
CA SER A 40 13.01 -2.41 -16.21
C SER A 40 11.70 -2.87 -15.55
N ALA A 41 11.01 -3.85 -16.13
CA ALA A 41 9.75 -4.36 -15.59
C ALA A 41 9.92 -4.95 -14.18
N LYS A 42 11.02 -5.69 -13.95
CA LYS A 42 11.33 -6.23 -12.62
C LYS A 42 11.64 -5.12 -11.62
N VAL A 43 12.41 -4.11 -12.03
CA VAL A 43 12.78 -2.96 -11.18
C VAL A 43 11.54 -2.14 -10.81
N GLU A 44 10.64 -1.90 -11.76
CA GLU A 44 9.40 -1.15 -11.54
C GLU A 44 8.47 -1.89 -10.55
N ALA A 45 8.28 -3.21 -10.73
CA ALA A 45 7.48 -4.01 -9.81
C ALA A 45 8.05 -4.00 -8.38
N GLN A 46 9.38 -4.08 -8.24
CA GLN A 46 10.06 -4.00 -6.94
C GLN A 46 9.91 -2.61 -6.29
N GLN A 47 10.05 -1.55 -7.07
CA GLN A 47 9.90 -0.18 -6.58
C GLN A 47 8.48 0.10 -6.12
N ASN A 48 7.48 -0.35 -6.89
CA ASN A 48 6.08 -0.22 -6.52
C ASN A 48 5.77 -1.00 -5.22
N ALA A 49 6.27 -2.23 -5.10
CA ALA A 49 6.12 -3.02 -3.88
C ALA A 49 6.76 -2.32 -2.67
N ARG A 50 7.96 -1.71 -2.82
CA ARG A 50 8.61 -0.95 -1.76
C ARG A 50 7.74 0.22 -1.29
N VAL A 51 7.20 1.01 -2.22
CA VAL A 51 6.32 2.14 -1.91
C VAL A 51 5.05 1.67 -1.18
N ALA A 52 4.43 0.58 -1.67
CA ALA A 52 3.25 0.01 -1.03
C ALA A 52 3.55 -0.45 0.42
N LEU A 53 4.68 -1.11 0.65
CA LEU A 53 5.11 -1.54 1.97
C LEU A 53 5.36 -0.36 2.91
N ASP A 54 6.00 0.71 2.44
CA ASP A 54 6.23 1.92 3.24
C ASP A 54 4.92 2.57 3.67
N LEU A 55 3.92 2.61 2.77
CA LEU A 55 2.58 3.09 3.09
C LEU A 55 1.89 2.19 4.11
N MET A 56 1.95 0.86 3.93
CA MET A 56 1.37 -0.08 4.89
C MET A 56 1.98 0.06 6.27
N VAL A 57 3.31 0.14 6.38
CA VAL A 57 4.00 0.32 7.67
C VAL A 57 3.60 1.64 8.31
N ARG A 58 3.46 2.72 7.52
CA ARG A 58 2.98 4.00 8.02
C ARG A 58 1.56 3.91 8.57
N GLU A 59 0.64 3.32 7.82
CA GLU A 59 -0.76 3.11 8.24
C GLU A 59 -0.84 2.26 9.52
N LEU A 60 -0.06 1.19 9.60
CA LEU A 60 0.02 0.33 10.79
C LEU A 60 0.58 1.08 12.00
N ARG A 61 1.58 1.95 11.82
CA ARG A 61 2.08 2.81 12.91
C ARG A 61 1.04 3.83 13.35
N SER A 62 0.30 4.43 12.43
CA SER A 62 -0.79 5.37 12.78
C SER A 62 -2.03 4.69 13.34
N ALA A 63 -2.21 3.38 13.11
CA ALA A 63 -3.28 2.59 13.73
C ALA A 63 -3.06 2.33 15.24
N THR A 64 -2.03 2.93 15.85
CA THR A 64 -1.72 2.79 17.27
C THR A 64 -2.86 3.36 18.13
N SER A 65 -3.59 2.43 18.73
CA SER A 65 -4.45 2.52 19.91
C SER A 65 -5.50 3.64 19.95
N VAL A 66 -6.75 3.27 20.26
CA VAL A 66 -7.74 4.21 20.78
C VAL A 66 -7.29 4.66 22.18
N THR A 67 -6.21 5.43 22.23
CA THR A 67 -5.63 6.05 23.42
C THR A 67 -6.37 7.36 23.59
N GLY A 68 -7.41 7.32 24.42
CA GLY A 68 -8.33 8.45 24.57
C GLY A 68 -9.78 8.08 24.76
N VAL A 69 -10.12 6.83 25.09
CA VAL A 69 -11.48 6.50 25.55
C VAL A 69 -11.73 7.25 26.87
N GLN A 70 -12.55 8.30 26.82
CA GLN A 70 -12.89 9.14 27.97
C GLN A 70 -14.07 8.57 28.77
N SER A 71 -14.99 7.88 28.08
CA SER A 71 -16.18 7.33 28.72
C SER A 71 -16.77 6.18 27.90
N LEU A 72 -17.15 5.12 28.59
CA LEU A 72 -17.98 4.01 28.10
C LEU A 72 -19.28 4.03 28.90
N ALA A 73 -20.42 4.12 28.21
CA ALA A 73 -21.74 4.04 28.82
C ALA A 73 -22.58 2.94 28.15
N LEU A 74 -23.17 2.08 28.98
CA LEU A 74 -24.15 1.08 28.54
C LEU A 74 -25.51 1.48 29.10
N THR A 75 -26.50 1.67 28.21
CA THR A 75 -27.87 1.98 28.61
C THR A 75 -28.85 0.96 28.02
N TYR A 76 -29.67 0.39 28.89
CA TYR A 76 -30.74 -0.52 28.52
C TYR A 76 -32.00 0.29 28.20
N ARG A 77 -32.61 0.01 27.05
CA ARG A 77 -33.86 0.63 26.60
C ARG A 77 -34.94 -0.41 26.35
N ASP A 78 -36.18 -0.05 26.66
CA ASP A 78 -37.36 -0.85 26.33
C ASP A 78 -37.79 -0.71 24.86
N SER A 79 -38.87 -1.40 24.48
CA SER A 79 -39.43 -1.36 23.11
C SER A 79 -39.94 0.03 22.69
N ASN A 80 -40.18 0.92 23.66
CA ASN A 80 -40.66 2.29 23.46
C ASN A 80 -39.50 3.32 23.50
N GLY A 81 -38.26 2.86 23.74
CA GLY A 81 -37.06 3.70 23.80
C GLY A 81 -36.78 4.36 25.15
N ALA A 82 -37.52 4.02 26.22
CA ALA A 82 -37.27 4.53 27.57
C ALA A 82 -36.15 3.73 28.25
N VAL A 83 -35.34 4.40 29.08
CA VAL A 83 -34.26 3.74 29.84
C VAL A 83 -34.87 2.90 30.96
N THR A 84 -34.54 1.61 31.02
CA THR A 84 -35.12 0.67 32.00
C THR A 84 -34.03 -0.03 32.81
N GLY A 85 -34.27 -0.18 34.11
CA GLY A 85 -33.47 -1.04 35.00
C GLY A 85 -34.08 -2.44 35.19
N ALA A 86 -35.29 -2.69 34.68
CA ALA A 86 -35.99 -3.96 34.81
C ALA A 86 -35.55 -4.93 33.69
N PRO A 87 -34.89 -6.06 34.00
CA PRO A 87 -34.34 -6.97 32.98
C PRO A 87 -35.40 -7.51 32.01
N ALA A 88 -36.63 -7.73 32.49
CA ALA A 88 -37.74 -8.24 31.69
C ALA A 88 -38.19 -7.30 30.56
N ASN A 89 -37.88 -6.01 30.66
CA ASN A 89 -38.34 -4.99 29.72
C ASN A 89 -37.23 -4.51 28.76
N VAL A 90 -36.04 -5.12 28.78
CA VAL A 90 -34.91 -4.68 27.95
C VAL A 90 -35.08 -5.18 26.51
N ALA A 91 -35.17 -4.25 25.55
CA ALA A 91 -35.27 -4.56 24.12
C ALA A 91 -34.01 -4.16 23.33
N ASN A 92 -33.39 -3.05 23.71
CA ASN A 92 -32.22 -2.47 23.05
C ASN A 92 -31.12 -2.17 24.06
N ILE A 93 -29.88 -2.49 23.71
CA ILE A 93 -28.69 -2.05 24.46
C ILE A 93 -27.99 -0.99 23.62
N MET A 94 -27.90 0.22 24.16
CA MET A 94 -27.09 1.29 23.57
C MET A 94 -25.70 1.25 24.20
N ILE A 95 -24.68 1.15 23.35
CA ILE A 95 -23.29 1.27 23.76
C ILE A 95 -22.78 2.60 23.21
N ALA A 96 -22.38 3.51 24.10
CA ALA A 96 -21.81 4.79 23.73
C ALA A 96 -20.35 4.84 24.20
N ILE A 97 -19.45 5.02 23.24
CA ILE A 97 -18.01 5.21 23.50
C ILE A 97 -17.67 6.63 23.09
N THR A 98 -17.14 7.40 24.03
CA THR A 98 -16.57 8.72 23.75
C THR A 98 -15.06 8.62 23.73
N THR A 99 -14.44 9.07 22.64
CA THR A 99 -12.99 9.15 22.52
C THR A 99 -12.54 10.60 22.26
N GLN A 100 -11.35 10.94 22.74
CA GLN A 100 -10.62 12.15 22.38
C GLN A 100 -9.27 11.75 21.81
N PRO A 101 -8.81 12.31 20.68
CA PRO A 101 -7.48 12.07 20.16
C PRO A 101 -6.45 12.55 21.19
N GLN A 102 -5.66 11.65 21.77
CA GLN A 102 -4.54 12.06 22.61
C GLN A 102 -3.44 12.61 21.69
N ALA A 103 -3.15 13.92 21.79
CA ALA A 103 -2.09 14.55 21.01
C ALA A 103 -0.74 13.89 21.34
N ALA A 104 -0.10 13.27 20.35
CA ALA A 104 1.20 12.63 20.50
C ALA A 104 2.31 13.63 20.87
N ASN A 105 2.15 14.92 20.53
CA ASN A 105 3.05 16.02 20.84
C ASN A 105 2.26 17.31 21.19
N PRO A 106 2.79 18.22 22.02
CA PRO A 106 2.10 19.44 22.46
C PRO A 106 1.72 20.41 21.32
N CYS A 107 2.40 20.39 20.17
CA CYS A 107 2.02 21.19 19.00
C CYS A 107 0.80 20.63 18.22
N ALA A 108 0.39 19.38 18.49
CA ALA A 108 -0.82 18.75 17.92
C ALA A 108 -2.06 18.91 18.84
N ALA A 109 -1.99 19.82 19.82
CA ALA A 109 -3.06 20.05 20.81
C ALA A 109 -4.40 20.49 20.20
N SER A 110 -4.44 20.94 18.95
CA SER A 110 -5.70 21.25 18.24
C SER A 110 -6.59 20.01 18.05
N ALA A 111 -6.01 18.81 18.00
CA ALA A 111 -6.77 17.56 17.91
C ALA A 111 -7.49 17.17 19.22
N LEU A 112 -7.14 17.76 20.37
CA LEU A 112 -7.70 17.42 21.68
C LEU A 112 -9.18 17.84 21.83
N ASN A 113 -9.65 18.82 21.04
CA ASN A 113 -11.04 19.27 21.07
C ASN A 113 -11.97 18.45 20.15
N GLN A 114 -11.43 17.49 19.38
CA GLN A 114 -12.21 16.69 18.44
C GLN A 114 -12.76 15.43 19.14
N LYS A 115 -13.86 15.57 19.87
CA LYS A 115 -14.55 14.45 20.51
C LYS A 115 -15.26 13.60 19.46
N MET A 116 -14.91 12.31 19.37
CA MET A 116 -15.62 11.34 18.53
C MET A 116 -16.53 10.49 19.42
N ILE A 117 -17.81 10.43 19.09
CA ILE A 117 -18.79 9.55 19.77
C ILE A 117 -19.15 8.43 18.81
N VAL A 118 -18.86 7.20 19.21
CA VAL A 118 -19.29 6.00 18.50
C VAL A 118 -20.45 5.40 19.28
N GLN A 119 -21.61 5.27 18.63
CA GLN A 119 -22.77 4.61 19.19
C GLN A 119 -23.05 3.33 18.43
N ASP A 120 -23.14 2.22 19.16
CA ASP A 120 -23.59 0.94 18.62
C ASP A 120 -24.92 0.53 19.27
N GLN A 121 -25.75 -0.18 18.53
CA GLN A 121 -27.09 -0.58 18.94
C GLN A 121 -27.27 -2.09 18.75
N VAL A 122 -27.38 -2.82 19.85
CA VAL A 122 -27.67 -4.25 19.80
C VAL A 122 -29.13 -4.47 20.19
N ARG A 123 -29.92 -5.03 19.27
CA ARG A 123 -31.30 -5.47 19.55
C ARG A 123 -31.27 -6.91 20.03
N LEU A 124 -31.84 -7.15 21.20
CA LEU A 124 -31.97 -8.50 21.74
C LEU A 124 -33.16 -9.16 21.04
N ARG A 125 -32.91 -10.19 20.22
CA ARG A 125 -33.99 -11.04 19.71
C ARG A 125 -34.30 -12.07 20.78
N ASN A 126 -35.48 -11.99 21.37
CA ASN A 126 -36.17 -13.07 22.08
C ASN A 126 -35.25 -13.96 22.92
N MET A 127 -35.05 -13.59 24.19
CA MET A 127 -34.85 -14.62 25.21
C MET A 127 -36.18 -14.75 25.96
N LEU A 128 -36.79 -15.91 25.80
CA LEU A 128 -38.05 -16.35 26.43
C LEU A 128 -38.07 -16.09 27.93
#